data_AF-A0A9D7ZZP1-F1
#
_entry.id   AF-A0A9D7ZZP1-F1
#
_cell.length_a   1.000
_cell.length_b   1.000
_cell.length_c   1.000
_cell.angle_alpha   90.00
_cell.angle_beta   90.00
_cell.angle_gamma   90.00
#
_symmetry.space_group_name_H-M   'P 1'
#
loop_
_entity.id
_entity.type
_entity.pdbx_description
1 polymer ?
#
loop_
_entity_poly.entity_id
_entity_poly.type
_entity_poly.pdbx_seq_one_letter_code
_entity_poly.pdbx_strand_id
1 'polypeptide(L)'
;GNCRNIDENDREIRRAITKYKIFESRRYSYKRLLSKDFISQPAVFFTQDVYQEVGPLDLNCDYSMDYDYWLRIGKKYSPVYIDKFLANFRWQRGSKNSENYKQAALETYLTAKRHATSKERYPVFRHYIHYVILTLVYKFL
;
A
#
# COMPACT_ATOMS: atom_id res chain seq x y z
N GLY A 1 8.44 -5.20 6.98
CA GLY A 1 9.89 -4.97 6.77
C GLY A 1 10.12 -4.26 5.44
N ASN A 2 11.37 -4.21 4.97
CA ASN A 2 11.73 -3.54 3.71
C ASN A 2 11.57 -4.51 2.53
N CYS A 3 11.22 -3.96 1.36
CA CYS A 3 11.03 -4.71 0.13
C CYS A 3 11.66 -3.96 -1.05
N ARG A 4 12.51 -4.61 -1.82
CA ARG A 4 13.08 -4.04 -3.06
C ARG A 4 12.12 -4.24 -4.22
N ASN A 5 12.15 -3.35 -5.19
CA ASN A 5 11.55 -3.60 -6.50
C ASN A 5 12.65 -4.13 -7.42
N ILE A 6 12.44 -5.29 -8.04
CA ILE A 6 13.42 -5.91 -8.96
C ILE A 6 12.80 -6.14 -10.34
N ASP A 7 13.63 -6.16 -11.38
CA ASP A 7 13.24 -6.60 -12.73
C ASP A 7 13.28 -8.14 -12.87
N GLU A 8 13.05 -8.65 -14.08
CA GLU A 8 13.11 -10.07 -14.40
C GLU A 8 14.51 -10.71 -14.24
N ASN A 9 15.57 -9.91 -14.18
CA ASN A 9 16.96 -10.35 -14.04
C ASN A 9 17.49 -10.13 -12.60
N ASP A 10 16.60 -9.98 -11.62
CA ASP A 10 16.90 -9.72 -10.20
C ASP A 10 17.63 -8.40 -9.92
N ARG A 11 17.64 -7.46 -10.88
CA ARG A 11 18.28 -6.16 -10.68
C ARG A 11 17.32 -5.22 -9.98
N GLU A 12 17.81 -4.52 -8.96
CA GLU A 12 16.99 -3.53 -8.26
C GLU A 12 16.66 -2.33 -9.15
N ILE A 13 15.37 -2.10 -9.33
CA ILE A 13 14.79 -0.97 -10.07
C ILE A 13 13.98 -0.07 -9.11
N ARG A 14 13.54 1.10 -9.60
CA ARG A 14 12.66 2.02 -8.86
C ARG A 14 13.13 2.34 -7.43
N ARG A 15 14.45 2.50 -7.22
CA ARG A 15 15.08 2.75 -5.90
C ARG A 15 14.47 3.93 -5.14
N ALA A 16 14.02 4.97 -5.83
CA ALA A 16 13.31 6.10 -5.22
C ALA A 16 11.99 5.68 -4.54
N ILE A 17 11.22 4.79 -5.18
CA ILE A 17 9.99 4.22 -4.63
C ILE A 17 10.30 3.34 -3.42
N THR A 18 11.35 2.51 -3.50
CA THR A 18 11.83 1.71 -2.37
C THR A 18 12.16 2.60 -1.17
N LYS A 19 12.97 3.64 -1.36
CA LYS A 19 13.34 4.59 -0.28
C LYS A 19 12.13 5.30 0.30
N TYR A 20 11.19 5.73 -0.55
CA TYR A 20 9.94 6.35 -0.13
C TYR A 20 9.09 5.43 0.75
N LYS A 21 8.85 4.18 0.33
CA LYS A 21 8.07 3.21 1.11
C LYS A 21 8.74 2.93 2.46
N ILE A 22 10.06 2.75 2.48
CA ILE A 22 10.84 2.57 3.72
C ILE A 22 10.64 3.76 4.68
N PHE A 23 10.74 4.99 4.17
CA PHE A 23 10.55 6.20 4.99
C PHE A 23 9.15 6.27 5.60
N GLU A 24 8.12 5.94 4.84
CA GLU A 24 6.74 5.91 5.32
C GLU A 24 6.51 4.80 6.35
N SER A 25 6.97 3.57 6.06
CA SER A 25 6.85 2.42 6.97
C SER A 25 7.55 2.63 8.30
N ARG A 26 8.74 3.25 8.31
CA ARG A 26 9.47 3.61 9.54
C ARG A 26 8.71 4.55 10.45
N ARG A 27 7.81 5.36 9.89
CA ARG A 27 7.02 6.39 10.60
C ARG A 27 5.55 6.07 10.56
N TYR A 28 5.22 4.78 10.62
CA TYR A 28 3.86 4.30 10.52
C TYR A 28 2.93 5.06 11.49
N SER A 29 1.78 5.46 10.96
CA SER A 29 0.59 5.74 11.75
C SER A 29 -0.63 5.44 10.91
N TYR A 30 -1.75 5.11 11.55
CA TYR A 30 -2.98 4.81 10.82
C TYR A 30 -3.43 5.99 9.94
N LYS A 31 -3.25 7.23 10.40
CA LYS A 31 -3.52 8.44 9.59
C LYS A 31 -2.63 8.55 8.35
N ARG A 32 -1.37 8.10 8.41
CA ARG A 32 -0.52 8.06 7.22
C ARG A 32 -0.96 6.95 6.28
N LEU A 33 -1.34 5.79 6.81
CA LEU A 33 -1.83 4.68 6.01
C LEU A 33 -3.08 5.11 5.24
N LEU A 34 -4.03 5.78 5.89
CA LEU A 34 -5.20 6.38 5.23
C LEU A 34 -4.84 7.37 4.12
N SER A 35 -3.68 8.02 4.18
CA SER A 35 -3.27 8.99 3.15
C SER A 35 -2.60 8.36 1.93
N LYS A 36 -2.18 7.10 1.99
CA LYS A 36 -1.43 6.40 0.94
C LYS A 36 -1.10 4.96 1.33
N ASP A 37 -1.18 4.06 0.35
CA ASP A 37 -0.66 2.71 0.51
C ASP A 37 0.86 2.65 0.33
N PHE A 38 1.58 2.53 1.44
CA PHE A 38 3.05 2.45 1.46
C PHE A 38 3.60 1.13 1.97
N ILE A 39 2.73 0.21 2.41
CA ILE A 39 3.17 -1.07 2.96
C ILE A 39 3.46 -2.01 1.77
N SER A 40 4.60 -2.69 1.80
CA SER A 40 4.93 -3.68 0.77
C SER A 40 4.48 -5.05 1.24
N GLN A 41 3.39 -5.56 0.67
CA GLN A 41 2.76 -6.84 1.03
C GLN A 41 3.75 -8.02 1.19
N PRO A 42 4.75 -8.23 0.29
CA PRO A 42 5.66 -9.37 0.42
C PRO A 42 6.53 -9.36 1.68
N ALA A 43 6.63 -8.22 2.37
CA ALA A 43 7.45 -8.05 3.56
C ALA A 43 6.60 -7.90 4.85
N VAL A 44 5.34 -8.32 4.82
CA VAL A 44 4.41 -8.27 5.96
C VAL A 44 4.15 -9.68 6.49
N PHE A 45 4.16 -9.79 7.82
CA PHE A 45 3.80 -10.99 8.56
C PHE A 45 2.79 -10.60 9.63
N PHE A 46 1.80 -11.44 9.88
CA PHE A 46 0.84 -11.31 10.97
C PHE A 46 0.49 -12.70 11.49
N THR A 47 0.04 -12.78 12.74
CA THR A 47 -0.26 -14.06 13.40
C THR A 47 -1.60 -14.61 12.93
N GLN A 48 -1.82 -15.90 13.17
CA GLN A 48 -3.12 -16.53 12.94
C GLN A 48 -4.24 -15.85 13.74
N ASP A 49 -3.96 -15.41 14.97
CA ASP A 49 -4.95 -14.71 15.79
C ASP A 49 -5.42 -13.40 15.14
N VAL A 50 -4.49 -12.61 14.57
CA VAL A 50 -4.83 -11.40 13.81
C VAL A 50 -5.71 -11.76 12.61
N TYR A 51 -5.41 -12.86 11.90
CA TYR A 51 -6.23 -13.32 10.79
C TYR A 51 -7.64 -13.72 11.23
N GLN A 52 -7.77 -14.48 12.32
CA GLN A 52 -9.07 -14.89 12.87
C GLN A 52 -9.91 -13.69 13.32
N GLU A 53 -9.28 -12.69 13.93
CA GLU A 53 -9.97 -11.50 14.44
C GLU A 53 -10.32 -10.50 13.32
N VAL A 54 -9.46 -10.34 12.32
CA VAL A 54 -9.73 -9.44 11.20
C VAL A 54 -10.67 -10.09 10.21
N GLY A 55 -10.53 -11.40 9.96
CA GLY A 55 -11.27 -12.15 8.95
C GLY A 55 -10.53 -12.26 7.61
N PRO A 56 -11.17 -12.82 6.58
CA PRO A 56 -10.57 -12.98 5.25
C PRO A 56 -10.47 -11.65 4.47
N LEU A 57 -9.72 -11.71 3.36
CA LEU A 57 -9.62 -10.63 2.37
C LEU A 57 -11.00 -10.30 1.78
N ASP A 58 -11.24 -9.01 1.47
CA ASP A 58 -12.42 -8.57 0.74
C ASP A 58 -12.23 -8.89 -0.75
N LEU A 59 -12.90 -9.93 -1.23
CA LEU A 59 -12.81 -10.38 -2.63
C LEU A 59 -13.51 -9.43 -3.62
N ASN A 60 -14.21 -8.40 -3.13
CA ASN A 60 -14.76 -7.35 -3.99
C ASN A 60 -13.72 -6.29 -4.37
N CYS A 61 -12.51 -6.33 -3.79
CA CYS A 61 -11.41 -5.46 -4.19
C CYS A 61 -10.62 -6.07 -5.35
N ASP A 62 -10.45 -5.31 -6.42
CA ASP A 62 -9.73 -5.75 -7.62
C ASP A 62 -8.22 -5.51 -7.54
N TYR A 63 -7.80 -4.42 -6.89
CA TYR A 63 -6.43 -3.92 -6.89
C TYR A 63 -5.89 -3.60 -5.49
N SER A 64 -6.77 -3.40 -4.51
CA SER A 64 -6.46 -2.88 -3.18
C SER A 64 -6.77 -3.86 -2.03
N MET A 65 -6.83 -5.16 -2.33
CA MET A 65 -7.12 -6.21 -1.32
C MET A 65 -6.18 -6.16 -0.12
N ASP A 66 -4.88 -6.05 -0.36
CA ASP A 66 -3.87 -5.97 0.68
C ASP A 66 -3.99 -4.66 1.46
N TYR A 67 -4.20 -3.54 0.77
CA TYR A 67 -4.40 -2.23 1.41
C TYR A 67 -5.66 -2.17 2.30
N ASP A 68 -6.78 -2.74 1.85
CA ASP A 68 -7.98 -2.92 2.67
C ASP A 68 -7.64 -3.71 3.95
N TYR A 69 -6.87 -4.78 3.80
CA TYR A 69 -6.44 -5.62 4.91
C TYR A 69 -5.56 -4.86 5.91
N TRP A 70 -4.60 -4.07 5.41
CA TRP A 70 -3.74 -3.22 6.26
C TRP A 70 -4.55 -2.20 7.03
N LEU A 71 -5.58 -1.60 6.42
CA LEU A 71 -6.46 -0.66 7.11
C LEU A 71 -7.29 -1.36 8.20
N ARG A 72 -7.79 -2.56 7.94
CA ARG A 72 -8.53 -3.34 8.96
C ARG A 72 -7.65 -3.74 10.14
N ILE A 73 -6.44 -4.23 9.88
CA ILE A 73 -5.45 -4.50 10.94
C ILE A 73 -5.09 -3.21 11.68
N GLY A 74 -4.81 -2.13 10.94
CA GLY A 74 -4.35 -0.85 11.49
C GLY A 74 -5.37 -0.12 12.37
N LYS A 75 -6.66 -0.47 12.29
CA LYS A 75 -7.70 0.00 13.22
C LYS A 75 -7.59 -0.61 14.62
N LYS A 76 -7.01 -1.82 14.71
CA LYS A 76 -6.95 -2.62 15.93
C LYS A 76 -5.54 -2.69 16.52
N TYR A 77 -4.52 -2.68 15.66
CA TYR A 77 -3.13 -2.88 16.06
C TYR A 77 -2.19 -1.85 15.46
N SER A 78 -1.09 -1.61 16.16
CA SER A 78 0.07 -0.89 15.63
C SER A 78 1.15 -1.90 15.22
N PRO A 79 1.52 -1.99 13.94
CA PRO A 79 2.55 -2.91 13.47
C PRO A 79 3.93 -2.50 13.97
N VAL A 80 4.79 -3.49 14.19
CA VAL A 80 6.23 -3.27 14.45
C VAL A 80 6.98 -3.24 13.13
N TYR A 81 7.80 -2.22 12.94
CA TYR A 81 8.64 -2.09 11.76
C TYR A 81 9.97 -2.82 11.94
N ILE A 82 10.29 -3.71 11.00
CA ILE A 82 11.57 -4.43 10.93
C ILE A 82 12.46 -3.75 9.89
N ASP A 83 13.54 -3.11 10.35
CA ASP A 83 14.49 -2.42 9.47
C ASP A 83 15.48 -3.36 8.77
N LYS A 84 14.93 -4.35 8.07
CA LYS A 84 15.68 -5.32 7.25
C LYS A 84 14.93 -5.56 5.96
N PHE A 85 15.66 -5.85 4.89
CA PHE A 85 15.07 -6.33 3.65
C PHE A 85 14.63 -7.78 3.84
N LEU A 86 13.31 -8.01 3.80
CA LEU A 86 12.70 -9.32 4.01
C LEU A 86 12.18 -9.93 2.70
N ALA A 87 12.03 -9.13 1.65
CA ALA A 87 11.48 -9.59 0.37
C ALA A 87 11.94 -8.74 -0.81
N ASN A 88 11.76 -9.27 -2.02
CA ASN A 88 11.84 -8.54 -3.28
C ASN A 88 10.50 -8.69 -4.02
N PHE A 89 9.94 -7.57 -4.48
CA PHE A 89 8.79 -7.54 -5.37
C PHE A 89 9.29 -7.45 -6.81
N ARG A 90 8.97 -8.47 -7.63
CA ARG A 90 9.33 -8.49 -9.04
C ARG A 90 8.31 -7.71 -9.85
N TRP A 91 8.75 -6.66 -10.51
CA TRP A 91 7.92 -5.89 -11.42
C TRP A 91 7.79 -6.64 -12.74
N GLN A 92 6.56 -7.00 -13.12
CA GLN A 92 6.27 -7.67 -14.38
C GLN A 92 5.58 -6.70 -15.33
N ARG A 93 6.09 -6.60 -16.57
CA ARG A 93 5.39 -5.87 -17.64
C ARG A 93 4.06 -6.58 -17.93
N GLY A 94 3.00 -5.82 -18.13
CA GLY A 94 1.65 -6.36 -18.37
C GLY A 94 0.95 -6.86 -17.09
N SER A 95 1.47 -6.55 -15.90
CA SER A 95 0.74 -6.81 -14.66
C SER A 95 -0.56 -5.98 -14.60
N LYS A 96 -1.59 -6.53 -13.92
CA LYS A 96 -2.90 -5.90 -13.71
C LYS A 96 -2.77 -4.42 -13.29
N ASN A 97 -1.84 -4.14 -12.38
CA ASN A 97 -1.57 -2.79 -11.86
C ASN A 97 -0.82 -1.89 -12.85
N SER A 98 0.09 -2.44 -13.65
CA SER A 98 0.84 -1.64 -14.63
C SER A 98 -0.03 -1.16 -15.80
N GLU A 99 -1.01 -1.96 -16.20
CA GLU A 99 -1.92 -1.62 -17.31
C GLU A 99 -3.08 -0.73 -16.84
N ASN A 100 -3.60 -0.98 -15.64
CA ASN A 100 -4.80 -0.31 -15.12
C ASN A 100 -4.50 0.62 -13.94
N TYR A 101 -3.33 1.27 -13.94
CA TYR A 101 -2.84 2.07 -12.80
C TYR A 101 -3.82 3.15 -12.32
N LYS A 102 -4.63 3.75 -13.21
CA LYS A 102 -5.64 4.76 -12.83
C LYS A 102 -6.80 4.14 -12.04
N GLN A 103 -7.26 2.96 -12.47
CA GLN A 103 -8.32 2.22 -11.77
C GLN A 103 -7.80 1.75 -10.41
N ALA A 104 -6.58 1.20 -10.37
CA ALA A 104 -5.93 0.82 -9.12
C ALA A 104 -5.77 2.00 -8.15
N ALA A 105 -5.33 3.17 -8.64
CA ALA A 105 -5.19 4.37 -7.82
C ALA A 105 -6.54 4.90 -7.31
N LEU A 106 -7.59 4.88 -8.15
CA LEU A 106 -8.94 5.26 -7.74
C LEU A 106 -9.50 4.31 -6.68
N GLU A 107 -9.39 2.99 -6.90
CA GLU A 107 -9.87 2.00 -5.94
C GLU A 107 -9.14 2.13 -4.60
N THR A 108 -7.81 2.29 -4.62
CA THR A 108 -7.00 2.51 -3.40
C THR A 108 -7.49 3.74 -2.62
N TYR A 109 -7.77 4.85 -3.31
CA TYR A 109 -8.35 6.04 -2.67
C TYR A 109 -9.75 5.77 -2.08
N LEU A 110 -10.62 5.08 -2.82
CA LEU A 110 -11.97 4.75 -2.35
C LEU A 110 -11.94 3.81 -1.14
N THR A 111 -11.03 2.84 -1.13
CA THR A 111 -10.78 1.95 0.01
C THR A 111 -10.36 2.76 1.24
N ALA A 112 -9.45 3.73 1.09
CA ALA A 112 -9.08 4.63 2.19
C ALA A 112 -10.29 5.42 2.73
N LYS A 113 -11.11 5.96 1.81
CA LYS A 113 -12.31 6.73 2.16
C LYS A 113 -13.35 5.87 2.90
N ARG A 114 -13.53 4.60 2.49
CA ARG A 114 -14.44 3.63 3.13
C ARG A 114 -14.03 3.34 4.58
N HIS A 115 -12.73 3.35 4.88
CA HIS A 115 -12.20 3.06 6.21
C HIS A 115 -12.11 4.25 7.15
N ALA A 116 -12.18 5.47 6.63
CA ALA A 116 -12.05 6.71 7.39
C ALA A 116 -13.36 7.13 8.06
N THR A 117 -13.23 7.78 9.22
CA THR A 117 -14.30 8.48 9.93
C THR A 117 -14.29 9.97 9.61
N SER A 118 -15.27 10.71 10.13
CA SER A 118 -15.34 12.17 10.02
C SER A 118 -14.11 12.89 10.60
N LYS A 119 -13.38 12.27 11.54
CA LYS A 119 -12.16 12.81 12.13
C LYS A 119 -10.93 12.69 11.23
N GLU A 120 -11.00 11.89 10.16
CA GLU A 120 -9.88 11.57 9.27
C GLU A 120 -10.03 12.19 7.87
N ARG A 121 -10.83 13.24 7.75
CA ARG A 121 -11.03 13.99 6.50
C ARG A 121 -9.72 14.48 5.88
N TYR A 122 -8.78 14.97 6.70
CA TYR A 122 -7.51 15.49 6.20
C TYR A 122 -6.60 14.40 5.59
N PRO A 123 -6.33 13.25 6.25
CA PRO A 123 -5.68 12.11 5.63
C PRO A 123 -6.30 11.67 4.29
N VAL A 124 -7.63 11.55 4.23
CA VAL A 124 -8.34 11.13 3.01
C VAL A 124 -8.20 12.19 1.91
N PHE A 125 -8.28 13.47 2.24
CA PHE A 125 -8.02 14.55 1.28
C PHE A 125 -6.60 14.50 0.73
N ARG A 126 -5.60 14.23 1.58
CA ARG A 126 -4.22 14.01 1.11
C ARG A 126 -4.10 12.81 0.19
N HIS A 127 -4.85 11.73 0.46
CA HIS A 127 -4.92 10.59 -0.45
C HIS A 127 -5.52 10.98 -1.80
N TYR A 128 -6.59 11.77 -1.81
CA TYR A 128 -7.18 12.28 -3.05
C TYR A 128 -6.16 13.07 -3.88
N ILE A 129 -5.40 13.97 -3.25
CA ILE A 129 -4.30 14.69 -3.93
C ILE A 129 -3.24 13.72 -4.47
N HIS A 130 -2.85 12.71 -3.69
CA HIS A 130 -1.91 11.69 -4.14
C HIS A 130 -2.42 10.90 -5.36
N TYR A 131 -3.70 10.51 -5.36
CA TYR A 131 -4.39 9.90 -6.48
C TYR A 131 -4.35 10.80 -7.74
N VAL A 132 -4.68 12.09 -7.60
CA VAL A 132 -4.64 13.05 -8.71
C VAL A 132 -3.22 13.18 -9.27
N ILE A 133 -2.21 13.30 -8.41
CA ILE A 133 -0.81 13.35 -8.84
C ILE A 133 -0.41 12.08 -9.58
N LEU A 134 -0.73 10.90 -9.05
CA LEU A 134 -0.42 9.63 -9.71
C LEU A 134 -1.06 9.54 -11.10
N THR A 135 -2.33 9.93 -11.24
CA THR A 135 -3.03 9.88 -12.53
C THR A 135 -2.49 10.87 -13.57
N LEU A 136 -1.96 12.02 -13.13
CA LEU A 136 -1.34 13.03 -13.99
C LEU A 136 0.11 12.68 -14.36
N VAL A 137 0.93 12.31 -13.38
CA VAL A 137 2.37 12.07 -13.57
C VAL A 137 2.64 10.78 -14.34
N TYR A 138 1.85 9.72 -14.13
CA TYR A 138 2.03 8.47 -14.90
C TYR A 138 1.70 8.60 -16.38
N LYS A 139 1.05 9.68 -16.84
CA LYS A 139 0.93 9.95 -18.29
C LYS A 139 2.27 10.30 -18.94
N PHE A 140 3.26 10.70 -18.13
CA PHE A 140 4.56 11.20 -18.57
C PHE A 140 5.73 10.28 -18.16
N LEU A 141 5.45 9.13 -17.55
CA LEU A 141 6.40 8.08 -17.15
C LEU A 141 6.12 6.79 -17.93
#